data_AF-A0A918SYP4-F1
#
_entry.id   AF-A0A918SYP4-F1
#
_cell.length_a   1.000
_cell.length_b   1.000
_cell.length_c   1.000
_cell.angle_alpha   90.00
_cell.angle_beta   90.00
_cell.angle_gamma   90.00
#
_symmetry.space_group_name_H-M   'P 1'
#
loop_
_entity.id
_entity.type
_entity.pdbx_description
1 polymer ?
#
loop_
_entity_poly.entity_id
_entity_poly.type
_entity_poly.pdbx_seq_one_letter_code
_entity_poly.pdbx_strand_id
1 'polypeptide(L)'
;MFDRILEHTRLLGLDEPRARRLLGMLVGQILNPKRGGAAGFVQTFRDRGLGTEIDSWLGPGPNEPIDGERLEQTLGADTLAHMAHRLEMPLPNVRAAAAAMLPDVVHELSEHGDLPADVSAIPDRFHGWFGDSREHLLPDLGHIGAAAIEAGAVTLGGSVGVVGNAHMAAAAKVVEDASPAAAPEPIAPPVDPPQGPTPTRTGPARPMAVMLLVIVALLIGFGVFRGCSGAADATREAAAAPATEPDLRLTT
;
A
#
# COMPACT_ATOMS: atom_id res chain seq x y z
N MET A 1 -5.21 -19.85 5.41
CA MET A 1 -6.11 -19.00 4.59
C MET A 1 -5.25 -18.03 3.77
N PHE A 2 -4.50 -17.14 4.45
CA PHE A 2 -3.38 -16.39 3.87
C PHE A 2 -2.31 -17.26 3.16
N ASP A 3 -2.16 -18.53 3.55
CA ASP A 3 -1.29 -19.50 2.88
C ASP A 3 -1.64 -19.68 1.39
N ARG A 4 -2.91 -19.52 1.02
CA ARG A 4 -3.35 -19.57 -0.38
C ARG A 4 -2.87 -18.37 -1.19
N ILE A 5 -2.86 -17.19 -0.56
CA ILE A 5 -2.31 -15.97 -1.17
C ILE A 5 -0.82 -16.15 -1.36
N LEU A 6 -0.11 -16.64 -0.34
CA LEU A 6 1.34 -16.88 -0.41
C LEU A 6 1.72 -17.91 -1.49
N GLU A 7 0.88 -18.94 -1.69
CA GLU A 7 1.07 -19.90 -2.78
C GLU A 7 0.92 -19.25 -4.16
N HIS A 8 -0.08 -18.38 -4.34
CA HIS A 8 -0.29 -17.66 -5.61
C HIS A 8 0.85 -16.69 -5.91
N THR A 9 1.40 -16.02 -4.89
CA THR A 9 2.46 -15.03 -5.05
C THR A 9 3.81 -15.67 -5.41
N ARG A 10 3.99 -16.99 -5.24
CA ARG A 10 5.16 -17.72 -5.75
C ARG A 10 5.35 -17.51 -7.26
N LEU A 11 4.26 -17.29 -8.00
CA LEU A 11 4.27 -17.03 -9.44
C LEU A 11 4.89 -15.67 -9.80
N LEU A 12 5.00 -14.75 -8.85
CA LEU A 12 5.64 -13.44 -9.02
C LEU A 12 7.14 -13.47 -8.65
N GLY A 13 7.70 -14.66 -8.38
CA GLY A 13 9.11 -14.83 -8.01
C GLY A 13 9.43 -14.42 -6.57
N LEU A 14 8.41 -14.28 -5.71
CA LEU A 14 8.60 -14.07 -4.28
C LEU A 14 8.74 -15.43 -3.59
N ASP A 15 9.85 -15.64 -2.89
CA ASP A 15 9.98 -16.71 -1.90
C ASP A 15 9.03 -16.47 -0.73
N GLU A 16 8.64 -17.56 -0.07
CA GLU A 16 7.66 -17.54 1.00
C GLU A 16 8.04 -16.63 2.18
N PRO A 17 9.30 -16.58 2.66
CA PRO A 17 9.71 -15.64 3.70
C PRO A 17 9.54 -14.16 3.31
N ARG A 18 9.83 -13.78 2.05
CA ARG A 18 9.58 -12.41 1.56
C ARG A 18 8.10 -12.13 1.40
N ALA A 19 7.33 -13.07 0.86
CA ALA A 19 5.89 -12.92 0.69
C ALA A 19 5.17 -12.74 2.05
N ARG A 20 5.55 -13.52 3.08
CA ARG A 20 5.04 -13.36 4.46
C ARG A 20 5.37 -11.99 5.05
N ARG A 21 6.60 -11.50 4.85
CA ARG A 21 7.02 -10.16 5.28
C ARG A 21 6.21 -9.07 4.57
N LEU A 22 6.02 -9.18 3.26
CA LEU A 22 5.20 -8.25 2.49
C LEU A 22 3.76 -8.21 3.02
N LEU A 23 3.15 -9.38 3.22
CA LEU A 23 1.82 -9.50 3.80
C LEU A 23 1.72 -8.78 5.15
N GLY A 24 2.65 -9.04 6.07
CA GLY A 24 2.68 -8.36 7.37
C GLY A 24 2.80 -6.84 7.25
N MET A 25 3.60 -6.34 6.31
CA MET A 25 3.70 -4.89 6.04
C MET A 25 2.41 -4.31 5.45
N LEU A 26 1.70 -5.04 4.58
CA LEU A 26 0.42 -4.61 4.01
C LEU A 26 -0.66 -4.51 5.10
N VAL A 27 -0.76 -5.53 5.97
CA VAL A 27 -1.68 -5.47 7.12
C VAL A 27 -1.33 -4.28 8.02
N GLY A 28 -0.03 -4.09 8.29
CA GLY A 28 0.45 -2.94 9.07
C GLY A 28 0.09 -1.59 8.46
N GLN A 29 -0.04 -1.49 7.13
CA GLN A 29 -0.54 -0.29 6.46
C GLN A 29 -2.05 -0.11 6.58
N ILE A 30 -2.81 -1.19 6.44
CA ILE A 30 -4.28 -1.17 6.56
C ILE A 30 -4.67 -0.73 7.98
N LEU A 31 -4.01 -1.26 9.00
CA LEU A 31 -4.35 -1.03 10.41
C LEU A 31 -3.53 0.09 11.06
N ASN A 32 -2.88 0.94 10.26
CA ASN A 32 -1.98 1.97 10.80
C ASN A 32 -2.77 3.08 11.54
N PRO A 33 -2.64 3.21 12.88
CA PRO A 33 -3.43 4.19 13.63
C PRO A 33 -3.06 5.63 13.25
N LYS A 34 -1.83 5.89 12.80
CA LYS A 34 -1.39 7.21 12.35
C LYS A 34 -2.05 7.65 11.03
N ARG A 35 -2.62 6.70 10.28
CA ARG A 35 -3.35 6.95 9.03
C ARG A 35 -4.87 6.78 9.19
N GLY A 36 -5.38 6.74 10.43
CA GLY A 36 -6.79 6.55 10.73
C GLY A 36 -7.25 5.09 10.76
N GLY A 37 -6.32 4.15 10.90
CA GLY A 37 -6.61 2.71 10.94
C GLY A 37 -7.29 2.22 9.66
N ALA A 38 -8.08 1.16 9.79
CA ALA A 38 -8.79 0.58 8.65
C ALA A 38 -9.76 1.55 7.97
N ALA A 39 -10.44 2.39 8.75
CA ALA A 39 -11.36 3.40 8.22
C ALA A 39 -10.64 4.43 7.33
N GLY A 40 -9.48 4.92 7.80
CA GLY A 40 -8.64 5.84 7.03
C GLY A 40 -8.06 5.19 5.77
N PHE A 41 -7.73 3.89 5.84
CA PHE A 41 -7.31 3.12 4.67
C PHE A 41 -8.42 3.08 3.60
N VAL A 42 -9.64 2.67 3.96
CA VAL A 42 -10.78 2.62 3.02
C VAL A 42 -11.07 4.01 2.44
N GLN A 43 -11.05 5.03 3.28
CA GLN A 43 -11.28 6.40 2.84
C GLN A 43 -10.23 6.87 1.83
N THR A 44 -8.96 6.50 2.04
CA THR A 44 -7.88 6.84 1.11
C THR A 44 -8.14 6.28 -0.29
N PHE A 45 -8.63 5.04 -0.41
CA PHE A 45 -8.97 4.47 -1.72
C PHE A 45 -10.16 5.19 -2.38
N ARG A 46 -11.21 5.48 -1.60
CA ARG A 46 -12.38 6.22 -2.09
C ARG A 46 -12.02 7.62 -2.58
N ASP A 47 -11.21 8.35 -1.83
CA ASP A 47 -10.74 9.70 -2.17
C ASP A 47 -9.89 9.72 -3.46
N ARG A 48 -9.26 8.58 -3.79
CA ARG A 48 -8.48 8.40 -5.04
C ARG A 48 -9.32 7.90 -6.21
N GLY A 49 -10.63 7.77 -6.04
CA GLY A 49 -11.53 7.29 -7.08
C GLY A 49 -11.55 5.77 -7.24
N LEU A 50 -10.97 5.02 -6.30
CA LEU A 50 -10.92 3.55 -6.27
C LEU A 50 -12.00 2.96 -5.37
N GLY A 51 -13.17 3.62 -5.32
CA GLY A 51 -14.30 3.21 -4.49
C GLY A 51 -14.86 1.85 -4.90
N THR A 52 -14.97 1.60 -6.21
CA THR A 52 -15.47 0.33 -6.75
C THR A 52 -14.56 -0.83 -6.36
N GLU A 53 -13.25 -0.64 -6.46
CA GLU A 53 -12.25 -1.64 -6.13
C GLU A 53 -12.30 -1.97 -4.64
N ILE A 54 -12.20 -0.96 -3.76
CA ILE A 54 -12.22 -1.21 -2.30
C ILE A 54 -13.55 -1.82 -1.83
N ASP A 55 -14.68 -1.42 -2.41
CA ASP A 55 -15.98 -1.99 -2.07
C ASP A 55 -16.11 -3.43 -2.56
N SER A 56 -15.48 -3.81 -3.68
CA SER A 56 -15.42 -5.20 -4.14
C SER A 56 -14.63 -6.10 -3.18
N TRP A 57 -13.57 -5.57 -2.56
CA TRP A 57 -12.73 -6.33 -1.62
C TRP A 57 -13.42 -6.56 -0.28
N LEU A 58 -14.21 -5.59 0.17
CA LEU A 58 -15.05 -5.69 1.38
C LEU A 58 -16.30 -6.54 1.12
N GLY A 59 -16.80 -6.54 -0.12
CA GLY A 59 -18.02 -7.24 -0.51
C GLY A 59 -17.84 -8.74 -0.71
N PRO A 60 -18.96 -9.47 -0.82
CA PRO A 60 -18.93 -10.85 -1.32
C PRO A 60 -18.72 -10.84 -2.83
N GLY A 61 -17.79 -11.66 -3.33
CA GLY A 61 -17.60 -11.83 -4.78
C GLY A 61 -16.12 -11.89 -5.17
N PRO A 62 -15.82 -11.84 -6.48
CA PRO A 62 -14.45 -11.70 -6.95
C PRO A 62 -13.92 -10.30 -6.65
N ASN A 63 -12.68 -10.23 -6.18
CA ASN A 63 -11.99 -8.98 -5.93
C ASN A 63 -11.58 -8.32 -7.26
N GLU A 64 -11.91 -7.04 -7.45
CA GLU A 64 -11.43 -6.27 -8.61
C GLU A 64 -9.91 -6.07 -8.51
N PRO A 65 -9.14 -6.32 -9.58
CA PRO A 65 -7.70 -6.14 -9.54
C PRO A 65 -7.33 -4.65 -9.53
N ILE A 66 -6.22 -4.33 -8.89
CA ILE A 66 -5.57 -3.03 -8.97
C ILE A 66 -4.20 -3.18 -9.61
N ASP A 67 -3.79 -2.20 -10.43
CA ASP A 67 -2.44 -2.16 -10.97
C ASP A 67 -1.45 -1.50 -10.00
N GLY A 68 -0.17 -1.82 -10.18
CA GLY A 68 0.90 -1.32 -9.33
C GLY A 68 1.02 0.20 -9.30
N GLU A 69 0.74 0.89 -10.41
CA GLU A 69 0.87 2.34 -10.50
C GLU A 69 -0.24 3.06 -9.75
N ARG A 70 -1.48 2.61 -9.89
CA ARG A 70 -2.62 3.10 -9.10
C ARG A 70 -2.43 2.84 -7.61
N LEU A 71 -1.89 1.68 -7.26
CA LEU A 71 -1.58 1.37 -5.87
C LEU A 71 -0.55 2.36 -5.30
N GLU A 72 0.53 2.62 -6.04
CA GLU A 72 1.57 3.57 -5.65
C GLU A 72 1.03 4.99 -5.51
N GLN A 73 0.17 5.43 -6.44
CA GLN A 73 -0.50 6.73 -6.37
C GLN A 73 -1.42 6.87 -5.15
N THR A 74 -1.96 5.75 -4.66
CA THR A 74 -2.90 5.69 -3.53
C THR A 74 -2.17 5.63 -2.19
N LEU A 75 -1.24 4.68 -2.03
CA LEU A 75 -0.48 4.47 -0.79
C LEU A 75 0.75 5.38 -0.64
N GLY A 76 1.19 6.00 -1.73
CA GLY A 76 2.38 6.81 -1.83
C GLY A 76 3.64 6.00 -2.16
N ALA A 77 4.50 6.59 -2.99
CA ALA A 77 5.77 6.00 -3.40
C ALA A 77 6.70 5.68 -2.22
N ASP A 78 6.73 6.53 -1.18
CA ASP A 78 7.54 6.32 0.01
C ASP A 78 7.17 5.03 0.76
N THR A 79 5.87 4.71 0.81
CA THR A 79 5.37 3.50 1.47
C THR A 79 5.91 2.24 0.77
N LEU A 80 5.80 2.19 -0.56
CA LEU A 80 6.26 1.05 -1.35
C LEU A 80 7.80 0.99 -1.42
N ALA A 81 8.47 2.14 -1.48
CA ALA A 81 9.93 2.21 -1.41
C ALA A 81 10.47 1.69 -0.08
N HIS A 82 9.80 2.00 1.04
CA HIS A 82 10.15 1.43 2.34
C HIS A 82 10.01 -0.10 2.35
N MET A 83 8.92 -0.63 1.81
CA MET A 83 8.72 -2.08 1.70
C MET A 83 9.79 -2.72 0.81
N ALA A 84 10.11 -2.11 -0.33
CA ALA A 84 11.17 -2.55 -1.23
C ALA A 84 12.53 -2.65 -0.54
N HIS A 85 12.90 -1.62 0.23
CA HIS A 85 14.13 -1.62 1.02
C HIS A 85 14.14 -2.74 2.07
N ARG A 86 13.05 -2.93 2.81
CA ARG A 86 12.94 -3.96 3.86
C ARG A 86 12.94 -5.39 3.33
N LEU A 87 12.46 -5.60 2.11
CA LEU A 87 12.43 -6.89 1.44
C LEU A 87 13.69 -7.16 0.62
N GLU A 88 14.55 -6.15 0.45
CA GLU A 88 15.72 -6.17 -0.44
C GLU A 88 15.32 -6.55 -1.87
N MET A 89 14.23 -5.93 -2.35
CA MET A 89 13.63 -6.20 -3.65
C MET A 89 13.54 -4.93 -4.49
N PRO A 90 13.61 -5.03 -5.83
CA PRO A 90 13.32 -3.91 -6.71
C PRO A 90 11.92 -3.35 -6.46
N LEU A 91 11.79 -2.02 -6.41
CA LEU A 91 10.50 -1.34 -6.23
C LEU A 91 9.41 -1.82 -7.21
N PRO A 92 9.68 -1.98 -8.53
CA PRO A 92 8.65 -2.47 -9.46
C PRO A 92 8.09 -3.84 -9.08
N ASN A 93 8.92 -4.73 -8.51
CA ASN A 93 8.50 -6.07 -8.12
C ASN A 93 7.64 -6.02 -6.86
N VAL A 94 8.01 -5.22 -5.87
CA VAL A 94 7.20 -5.02 -4.65
C VAL A 94 5.88 -4.35 -4.98
N ARG A 95 5.89 -3.37 -5.88
CA ARG A 95 4.68 -2.70 -6.35
C ARG A 95 3.72 -3.67 -7.03
N ALA A 96 4.20 -4.51 -7.94
CA ALA A 96 3.39 -5.53 -8.59
C ALA A 96 2.87 -6.58 -7.60
N ALA A 97 3.72 -7.08 -6.69
CA ALA A 97 3.33 -8.06 -5.69
C ALA A 97 2.30 -7.50 -4.70
N ALA A 98 2.50 -6.26 -4.23
CA ALA A 98 1.55 -5.59 -3.35
C ALA A 98 0.19 -5.42 -4.03
N ALA A 99 0.17 -5.00 -5.30
CA ALA A 99 -1.06 -4.82 -6.05
C ALA A 99 -1.81 -6.15 -6.29
N ALA A 100 -1.08 -7.24 -6.52
CA ALA A 100 -1.67 -8.56 -6.67
C ALA A 100 -2.22 -9.14 -5.35
N MET A 101 -1.54 -8.89 -4.23
CA MET A 101 -1.93 -9.47 -2.93
C MET A 101 -2.99 -8.64 -2.20
N LEU A 102 -2.93 -7.31 -2.28
CA LEU A 102 -3.72 -6.42 -1.45
C LEU A 102 -5.24 -6.70 -1.48
N PRO A 103 -5.88 -6.94 -2.64
CA PRO A 103 -7.31 -7.22 -2.70
C PRO A 103 -7.73 -8.38 -1.81
N ASP A 104 -7.01 -9.50 -1.92
CA ASP A 104 -7.28 -10.70 -1.13
C ASP A 104 -6.97 -10.46 0.35
N VAL A 105 -5.93 -9.68 0.68
CA VAL A 105 -5.60 -9.35 2.07
C VAL A 105 -6.71 -8.55 2.74
N VAL A 106 -7.26 -7.55 2.04
CA VAL A 106 -8.39 -6.75 2.56
C VAL A 106 -9.62 -7.63 2.75
N HIS A 107 -9.91 -8.48 1.76
CA HIS A 107 -11.05 -9.41 1.83
C HIS A 107 -10.94 -10.37 3.02
N GLU A 108 -9.77 -10.98 3.20
CA GLU A 108 -9.51 -11.92 4.29
C GLU A 108 -9.60 -11.25 5.68
N LEU A 109 -9.15 -9.99 5.79
CA LEU A 109 -9.28 -9.22 7.03
C LEU A 109 -10.70 -8.76 7.29
N SER A 110 -11.52 -8.60 6.25
CA SER A 110 -12.89 -8.13 6.36
C SER A 110 -13.80 -9.22 6.92
N GLU A 111 -14.46 -8.94 8.04
CA GLU A 111 -15.50 -9.79 8.59
C GLU A 111 -16.86 -9.19 8.28
N HIS A 112 -17.67 -9.88 7.45
CA HIS A 112 -18.98 -9.39 7.01
C HIS A 112 -18.96 -8.01 6.31
N GLY A 113 -17.83 -7.61 5.73
CA GLY A 113 -17.66 -6.30 5.09
C GLY A 113 -17.01 -5.25 5.98
N ASP A 114 -16.77 -5.56 7.26
CA ASP A 114 -16.13 -4.64 8.21
C ASP A 114 -14.68 -5.03 8.45
N LEU A 115 -13.77 -4.05 8.35
CA LEU A 115 -12.38 -4.24 8.72
C LEU A 115 -12.18 -3.99 10.22
N PRO A 116 -11.24 -4.71 10.87
CA PRO A 116 -10.89 -4.45 12.25
C PRO A 116 -10.33 -3.03 12.40
N ALA A 117 -10.73 -2.31 13.43
CA ALA A 117 -10.34 -0.91 13.63
C ALA A 117 -8.82 -0.74 13.74
N ASP A 118 -8.17 -1.67 14.44
CA ASP A 118 -6.73 -1.70 14.67
C ASP A 118 -6.25 -3.14 14.96
N VAL A 119 -4.98 -3.27 15.32
CA VAL A 119 -4.31 -4.56 15.60
C VAL A 119 -4.93 -5.31 16.78
N SER A 120 -5.52 -4.62 17.75
CA SER A 120 -6.19 -5.25 18.91
C SER A 120 -7.57 -5.81 18.58
N ALA A 121 -8.20 -5.30 17.52
CA ALA A 121 -9.50 -5.76 17.03
C ALA A 121 -9.40 -6.88 15.98
N ILE A 122 -8.20 -7.41 15.73
CA ILE A 122 -7.99 -8.54 14.82
C ILE A 122 -8.70 -9.78 15.40
N PRO A 123 -9.49 -10.53 14.62
CA PRO A 123 -10.15 -11.75 15.10
C PRO A 123 -9.16 -12.85 15.53
N ASP A 124 -9.50 -13.60 16.59
CA ASP A 124 -8.71 -14.71 17.19
C ASP A 124 -8.13 -15.69 16.16
N ARG A 125 -8.87 -15.97 15.09
CA ARG A 125 -8.45 -16.85 13.98
C ARG A 125 -7.15 -16.42 13.31
N PHE A 126 -6.79 -15.14 13.39
CA PHE A 126 -5.55 -14.62 12.82
C PHE A 126 -4.42 -14.48 13.85
N HIS A 127 -4.71 -14.56 15.15
CA HIS A 127 -3.68 -14.43 16.19
C HIS A 127 -2.59 -15.50 16.08
N GLY A 128 -2.92 -16.72 15.62
CA GLY A 128 -1.90 -17.73 15.33
C GLY A 128 -0.94 -17.30 14.21
N TRP A 129 -1.48 -16.65 13.16
CA TRP A 129 -0.68 -16.15 12.03
C TRP A 129 0.18 -14.94 12.42
N PHE A 130 -0.40 -13.94 13.09
CA PHE A 130 0.32 -12.75 13.55
C PHE A 130 1.25 -13.04 14.73
N GLY A 131 0.89 -14.01 15.59
CA GLY A 131 1.66 -14.42 16.76
C GLY A 131 2.89 -15.25 16.40
N ASP A 132 2.74 -16.29 15.57
CA ASP A 132 3.90 -17.08 15.08
C ASP A 132 4.86 -16.21 14.25
N SER A 133 4.28 -15.28 13.47
CA SER A 133 5.04 -14.25 12.78
C SER A 133 5.82 -13.33 13.73
N ARG A 134 5.39 -13.11 14.98
CA ARG A 134 6.19 -12.31 15.93
C ARG A 134 7.45 -13.06 16.37
N GLU A 135 7.35 -14.36 16.59
CA GLU A 135 8.50 -15.19 16.92
C GLU A 135 9.48 -15.33 15.73
N HIS A 136 8.96 -15.44 14.49
CA HIS A 136 9.77 -15.68 13.29
C HIS A 136 10.22 -14.41 12.54
N LEU A 137 9.46 -13.31 12.59
CA LEU A 137 9.80 -12.05 11.92
C LEU A 137 10.59 -11.10 12.83
N LEU A 138 10.55 -11.28 14.15
CA LEU A 138 11.09 -10.32 15.13
C LEU A 138 12.27 -10.81 16.00
N PRO A 139 13.31 -11.50 15.48
CA PRO A 139 14.59 -11.46 16.19
C PRO A 139 15.15 -10.02 16.27
N ASP A 140 14.82 -9.16 15.28
CA ASP A 140 15.39 -7.81 15.10
C ASP A 140 14.40 -6.67 15.44
N LEU A 141 13.21 -6.99 15.93
CA LEU A 141 12.18 -6.01 16.33
C LEU A 141 11.72 -6.21 17.79
N GLY A 142 12.32 -7.17 18.51
CA GLY A 142 12.12 -7.40 19.94
C GLY A 142 12.44 -6.19 20.84
N HIS A 143 13.10 -5.17 20.30
CA HIS A 143 13.36 -3.90 20.99
C HIS A 143 12.32 -2.80 20.71
N ILE A 144 11.37 -2.99 19.78
CA ILE A 144 10.40 -1.94 19.40
C ILE A 144 8.95 -2.32 19.74
N GLY A 145 8.65 -3.61 19.96
CA GLY A 145 7.26 -4.09 20.14
C GLY A 145 6.85 -4.52 21.55
N ALA A 146 7.78 -4.72 22.49
CA ALA A 146 7.47 -5.14 23.86
C ALA A 146 7.45 -3.98 24.87
N ALA A 147 8.17 -2.88 24.60
CA ALA A 147 8.26 -1.75 25.54
C ALA A 147 7.01 -0.85 25.58
N ALA A 148 6.08 -0.98 24.63
CA ALA A 148 4.86 -0.16 24.59
C ALA A 148 3.67 -0.80 25.34
N ILE A 149 3.78 -2.06 25.76
CA ILE A 149 2.81 -2.70 26.68
C ILE A 149 3.24 -2.52 28.14
N GLU A 150 4.12 -1.55 28.41
CA GLU A 150 4.49 -1.06 29.75
C GLU A 150 3.90 0.34 30.04
N ALA A 151 3.21 0.97 29.08
CA ALA A 151 2.51 2.24 29.29
C ALA A 151 0.98 2.08 29.50
N GLY A 152 0.51 0.84 29.64
CA GLY A 152 -0.89 0.51 29.93
C GLY A 152 -0.97 -0.41 31.15
N ALA A 153 -1.09 0.19 32.34
CA ALA A 153 -1.37 -0.51 33.57
C ALA A 153 -2.69 -1.30 33.47
N VAL A 154 -2.60 -2.61 33.21
CA VAL A 154 -3.60 -3.58 33.66
C VAL A 154 -3.06 -4.15 34.98
N THR A 155 -3.56 -3.60 36.09
CA THR A 155 -3.28 -4.12 37.43
C THR A 155 -4.06 -5.41 37.64
N LEU A 156 -3.42 -6.56 37.42
CA LEU A 156 -3.86 -7.82 38.03
C LEU A 156 -2.84 -8.19 39.10
N GLY A 157 -3.32 -8.18 40.34
CA GLY A 157 -2.50 -8.17 41.55
C GLY A 157 -1.59 -9.37 41.74
N GLY A 158 -0.45 -9.11 42.39
CA GLY A 158 0.50 -10.11 42.81
C GLY A 158 1.80 -9.46 43.30
N SER A 159 1.89 -9.20 44.60
CA SER A 159 3.00 -8.55 45.29
C SER A 159 4.24 -9.45 45.46
N VAL A 160 5.42 -9.03 44.99
CA VAL A 160 6.78 -9.26 45.56
C VAL A 160 7.71 -8.26 44.84
N GLY A 161 8.65 -7.51 45.41
CA GLY A 161 9.23 -7.32 46.73
C GLY A 161 10.43 -6.38 46.53
N VAL A 162 10.49 -5.31 47.32
CA VAL A 162 11.46 -4.20 47.26
C VAL A 162 12.87 -4.59 47.75
N VAL A 163 13.92 -4.09 47.07
CA VAL A 163 15.25 -3.76 47.62
C VAL A 163 15.70 -2.48 46.86
N GLY A 164 15.53 -1.24 47.38
CA GLY A 164 16.42 -0.51 48.30
C GLY A 164 17.80 -0.22 47.66
N ASN A 165 18.30 1.00 47.40
CA ASN A 165 18.11 2.28 48.08
C ASN A 165 18.55 3.52 47.24
N ALA A 166 17.74 4.58 47.36
CA ALA A 166 18.08 5.98 47.67
C ALA A 166 19.16 6.77 46.88
N HIS A 167 18.66 7.72 46.08
CA HIS A 167 19.10 9.13 46.16
C HIS A 167 17.87 10.05 46.27
N MET A 168 17.99 11.05 47.12
CA MET A 168 16.91 11.91 47.65
C MET A 168 16.41 12.99 46.67
N ALA A 169 15.10 13.21 46.75
CA ALA A 169 14.37 14.49 46.82
C ALA A 169 14.66 15.60 45.79
N ALA A 170 13.68 15.85 44.93
CA ALA A 170 13.19 17.20 44.65
C ALA A 170 11.68 17.15 44.39
N ALA A 171 10.92 17.62 45.39
CA ALA A 171 9.49 17.85 45.28
C ALA A 171 9.21 19.11 44.44
N ALA A 172 8.03 19.09 43.82
CA ALA A 172 7.27 20.18 43.24
C ALA A 172 7.66 21.62 43.67
N LYS A 173 7.82 22.51 42.68
CA LYS A 173 7.15 23.83 42.58
C LYS A 173 7.71 24.64 41.39
N VAL A 174 6.98 24.73 40.27
CA VAL A 174 7.08 25.88 39.34
C VAL A 174 5.70 26.12 38.71
N VAL A 175 4.85 26.85 39.43
CA VAL A 175 3.87 27.80 38.88
C VAL A 175 4.13 29.07 39.65
N GLU A 176 4.65 30.11 38.98
CA GLU A 176 4.48 31.54 39.28
C GLU A 176 5.48 32.36 38.44
N ASP A 177 5.06 32.74 37.23
CA ASP A 177 5.13 34.14 36.75
C ASP A 177 4.35 34.24 35.43
N ALA A 178 3.08 34.66 35.49
CA ALA A 178 2.35 35.21 34.35
C ALA A 178 1.25 36.14 34.89
N SER A 179 1.52 37.43 34.74
CA SER A 179 0.75 38.59 35.20
C SER A 179 -0.72 38.60 34.73
N PRO A 180 -1.67 39.14 35.53
CA PRO A 180 -3.08 39.21 35.19
C PRO A 180 -3.46 40.57 34.58
N ALA A 181 -4.27 40.56 33.51
CA ALA A 181 -5.40 41.49 33.28
C ALA A 181 -5.86 41.42 31.82
N ALA A 182 -7.09 40.94 31.60
CA ALA A 182 -8.19 41.70 30.98
C ALA A 182 -9.28 40.73 30.47
N ALA A 183 -10.52 41.02 30.85
CA ALA A 183 -11.73 40.26 30.53
C ALA A 183 -12.08 40.26 29.03
N PRO A 184 -12.88 39.28 28.55
CA PRO A 184 -13.41 39.30 27.19
C PRO A 184 -14.65 40.24 27.09
N GLU A 185 -14.57 41.28 26.25
CA GLU A 185 -15.73 42.09 25.85
C GLU A 185 -16.48 41.50 24.61
N PRO A 186 -17.78 41.80 24.42
CA PRO A 186 -18.63 41.17 23.41
C PRO A 186 -18.72 41.93 22.06
N ILE A 187 -18.59 41.15 20.96
CA ILE A 187 -19.14 41.26 19.58
C ILE A 187 -19.01 42.57 18.78
N ALA A 188 -18.37 42.46 17.59
CA ALA A 188 -18.80 43.16 16.36
C ALA A 188 -18.53 42.27 15.11
N PRO A 189 -19.43 42.20 14.09
CA PRO A 189 -19.23 41.46 12.84
C PRO A 189 -18.64 42.38 11.72
N PRO A 190 -18.40 41.87 10.49
CA PRO A 190 -17.11 41.75 9.80
C PRO A 190 -16.70 42.95 8.91
N VAL A 191 -15.41 43.04 8.55
CA VAL A 191 -14.89 43.97 7.52
C VAL A 191 -13.91 43.24 6.59
N ASP A 192 -14.30 43.04 5.32
CA ASP A 192 -13.41 42.63 4.23
C ASP A 192 -12.67 43.85 3.63
N PRO A 193 -11.38 43.73 3.26
CA PRO A 193 -10.75 44.64 2.31
C PRO A 193 -10.01 43.93 1.15
N PRO A 194 -9.59 44.67 0.12
CA PRO A 194 -10.31 45.03 -1.08
C PRO A 194 -10.22 43.97 -2.22
N GLN A 195 -11.32 43.80 -2.95
CA GLN A 195 -11.35 43.04 -4.21
C GLN A 195 -10.47 43.76 -5.27
N GLY A 196 -9.45 43.07 -5.80
CA GLY A 196 -8.68 43.54 -6.96
C GLY A 196 -9.55 43.62 -8.23
N PRO A 197 -9.09 44.35 -9.28
CA PRO A 197 -9.90 44.55 -10.49
C PRO A 197 -10.25 43.22 -11.16
N THR A 198 -11.56 43.01 -11.31
CA THR A 198 -12.20 41.90 -12.01
C THR A 198 -11.69 41.79 -13.46
N PRO A 199 -11.13 40.66 -13.92
CA PRO A 199 -11.04 40.41 -15.35
C PRO A 199 -12.44 40.04 -15.85
N THR A 200 -13.10 40.99 -16.51
CA THR A 200 -14.19 40.68 -17.45
C THR A 200 -13.66 39.75 -18.54
N ARG A 201 -14.01 38.46 -18.49
CA ARG A 201 -13.89 37.56 -19.63
C ARG A 201 -15.27 37.09 -20.07
N THR A 202 -15.79 37.85 -21.01
CA THR A 202 -16.55 37.46 -22.21
C THR A 202 -16.87 35.96 -22.34
N GLY A 203 -18.16 35.63 -22.52
CA GLY A 203 -18.63 34.27 -22.82
C GLY A 203 -18.26 33.76 -24.23
N PRO A 204 -19.03 32.79 -24.78
CA PRO A 204 -18.90 31.36 -24.53
C PRO A 204 -18.40 30.59 -25.78
N ALA A 205 -17.54 29.58 -25.62
CA ALA A 205 -17.10 28.74 -26.74
C ALA A 205 -16.99 27.25 -26.36
N ARG A 206 -18.08 26.54 -26.68
CA ARG A 206 -18.24 25.10 -26.92
C ARG A 206 -16.94 24.26 -27.00
N PRO A 207 -16.71 23.26 -26.13
CA PRO A 207 -15.64 22.27 -26.29
C PRO A 207 -16.02 21.13 -27.28
N MET A 208 -16.83 21.41 -28.30
CA MET A 208 -17.27 20.41 -29.29
C MET A 208 -16.40 20.39 -30.56
N ALA A 209 -15.63 21.45 -30.84
CA ALA A 209 -14.79 21.52 -32.04
C ALA A 209 -13.44 20.79 -31.88
N VAL A 210 -12.89 20.73 -30.66
CA VAL A 210 -11.61 20.07 -30.38
C VAL A 210 -11.75 18.54 -30.46
N MET A 211 -12.89 17.98 -30.05
CA MET A 211 -13.14 16.54 -30.09
C MET A 211 -13.26 16.00 -31.52
N LEU A 212 -13.82 16.77 -32.45
CA LEU A 212 -13.94 16.35 -33.85
C LEU A 212 -12.57 16.29 -34.57
N LEU A 213 -11.63 17.16 -34.19
CA LEU A 213 -10.29 17.22 -34.78
C LEU A 213 -9.42 16.02 -34.36
N VAL A 214 -9.57 15.54 -33.12
CA VAL A 214 -8.88 14.34 -32.60
C VAL A 214 -9.41 13.06 -33.26
N ILE A 215 -10.73 12.96 -33.50
CA ILE A 215 -11.33 11.78 -34.16
C ILE A 215 -10.91 11.70 -35.64
N VAL A 216 -10.84 12.82 -36.35
CA VAL A 216 -10.38 12.86 -37.75
C VAL A 216 -8.89 12.49 -37.85
N ALA A 217 -8.05 12.91 -36.89
CA ALA A 217 -6.64 12.54 -36.85
C ALA A 217 -6.42 11.03 -36.59
N LEU A 218 -7.24 10.40 -35.74
CA LEU A 218 -7.20 8.96 -35.48
C LEU A 218 -7.62 8.12 -36.69
N LEU A 219 -8.60 8.58 -37.47
CA LEU A 219 -9.04 7.88 -38.69
C LEU A 219 -8.01 7.94 -39.82
N ILE A 220 -7.27 9.06 -39.94
CA ILE A 220 -6.20 9.20 -40.95
C ILE A 220 -4.98 8.35 -40.56
N GLY A 221 -4.66 8.22 -39.26
CA GLY A 221 -3.55 7.40 -38.77
C GLY A 221 -3.79 5.89 -38.89
N PHE A 222 -5.02 5.41 -38.67
CA PHE A 222 -5.35 3.98 -38.68
C PHE A 222 -5.46 3.38 -40.10
N GLY A 223 -5.71 4.20 -41.12
CA GLY A 223 -5.82 3.75 -42.52
C GLY A 223 -4.50 3.31 -43.16
N VAL A 224 -3.35 3.80 -42.67
CA VAL A 224 -2.03 3.48 -43.25
C VAL A 224 -1.49 2.13 -42.75
N PHE A 225 -1.97 1.62 -41.60
CA PHE A 225 -1.38 0.45 -40.93
C PHE A 225 -1.99 -0.90 -41.35
N ARG A 226 -3.18 -0.94 -41.97
CA ARG A 226 -3.79 -2.19 -42.48
C ARG A 226 -3.28 -2.64 -43.87
N GLY A 227 -2.24 -1.99 -44.41
CA GLY A 227 -1.70 -2.26 -45.75
C GLY A 227 -0.57 -3.28 -45.85
N CYS A 228 0.00 -3.80 -44.76
CA CYS A 228 1.26 -4.58 -44.81
C CYS A 228 1.27 -5.92 -44.06
N SER A 229 0.14 -6.61 -43.91
CA SER A 229 0.14 -8.01 -43.42
C SER A 229 -0.57 -8.93 -44.40
N GLY A 230 0.04 -9.05 -45.58
CA GLY A 230 -0.38 -9.96 -46.64
C GLY A 230 0.77 -10.19 -47.62
N ALA A 231 1.79 -10.94 -47.20
CA ALA A 231 2.68 -11.72 -48.08
C ALA A 231 3.82 -12.33 -47.25
N ALA A 232 3.82 -13.65 -47.08
CA ALA A 232 4.96 -14.54 -47.30
C ALA A 232 4.77 -15.84 -46.50
N ASP A 233 3.91 -16.69 -47.03
CA ASP A 233 3.99 -18.13 -46.85
C ASP A 233 4.56 -18.71 -48.18
N ALA A 234 5.25 -19.84 -48.07
CA ALA A 234 5.79 -20.68 -49.16
C ALA A 234 7.18 -20.40 -49.77
N THR A 235 8.19 -21.07 -49.20
CA THR A 235 9.20 -21.93 -49.86
C THR A 235 9.81 -22.81 -48.76
N ARG A 236 9.37 -24.06 -48.52
CA ARG A 236 9.75 -25.33 -49.19
C ARG A 236 11.25 -25.46 -49.50
N GLU A 237 11.79 -26.65 -49.22
CA GLU A 237 13.14 -27.19 -49.51
C GLU A 237 14.16 -26.93 -48.37
N ALA A 238 14.93 -27.87 -47.80
CA ALA A 238 15.30 -29.24 -48.14
C ALA A 238 16.00 -29.91 -46.94
N ALA A 239 16.04 -31.26 -46.95
CA ALA A 239 17.07 -32.14 -46.36
C ALA A 239 17.25 -32.11 -44.82
N ALA A 240 16.86 -33.11 -44.02
CA ALA A 240 17.21 -34.53 -44.04
C ALA A 240 18.74 -34.82 -44.00
N ALA A 241 19.15 -35.47 -42.90
CA ALA A 241 20.30 -36.38 -42.73
C ALA A 241 21.62 -35.78 -42.14
N PRO A 242 22.51 -36.63 -41.57
CA PRO A 242 22.85 -36.61 -40.14
C PRO A 242 24.32 -36.21 -39.88
N ALA A 243 24.60 -35.84 -38.62
CA ALA A 243 25.97 -35.59 -38.16
C ALA A 243 26.75 -36.91 -38.07
N THR A 244 27.67 -37.09 -39.01
CA THR A 244 28.74 -38.09 -38.98
C THR A 244 30.01 -37.41 -38.48
N GLU A 245 30.65 -38.02 -37.49
CA GLU A 245 31.99 -37.69 -36.97
C GLU A 245 33.05 -37.58 -38.08
N PRO A 246 34.10 -36.78 -37.85
CA PRO A 246 35.42 -37.10 -38.35
C PRO A 246 36.39 -37.48 -37.21
N ASP A 247 36.61 -38.78 -37.07
CA ASP A 247 37.88 -39.37 -36.65
C ASP A 247 38.91 -39.09 -37.75
N LEU A 248 40.06 -38.47 -37.38
CA LEU A 248 41.41 -38.72 -37.92
C LEU A 248 42.34 -37.55 -37.56
N ARG A 249 43.38 -37.80 -36.75
CA ARG A 249 44.78 -38.03 -37.19
C ARG A 249 45.64 -38.31 -35.95
N LEU A 250 46.15 -39.53 -35.71
CA LEU A 250 47.26 -40.26 -36.36
C LEU A 250 48.64 -39.56 -36.28
N THR A 251 49.55 -40.26 -35.56
CA THR A 251 51.03 -40.34 -35.64
C THR A 251 51.82 -39.04 -35.42
N THR A 252 52.89 -39.01 -34.65
CA THR A 252 54.10 -39.86 -34.61
C THR A 252 54.74 -39.75 -33.22
#